data_AF-K1U151-F1
#
_entry.id   AF-K1U151-F1
#
_cell.length_a   1.000
_cell.length_b   1.000
_cell.length_c   1.000
_cell.angle_alpha   90.00
_cell.angle_beta   90.00
_cell.angle_gamma   90.00
#
_symmetry.space_group_name_H-M   'P 1'
#
loop_
_entity.id
_entity.type
_entity.pdbx_description
1 polymer ?
#
loop_
_entity_poly.entity_id
_entity_poly.type
_entity_poly.pdbx_seq_one_letter_code
_entity_poly.pdbx_strand_id
1 'polypeptide(L)'
;MSGYPSRVNIGWLLSLKDIPNTIVSLVVTPIEDVQGFVEGVSKGITTDKNTYNTTQNEFLRTQAEYKIASAETMIREITIDNIPYINLSFFTKTNGNTENNFIENMRISKK
;
A
#
# COMPACT_ATOMS: atom_id res chain seq x y z
N MET A 1 -6.40 -22.41 13.71
CA MET A 1 -6.92 -21.08 13.32
C MET A 1 -5.77 -20.08 13.47
N SER A 2 -5.07 -19.73 12.39
CA SER A 2 -4.12 -18.62 12.41
C SER A 2 -4.92 -17.32 12.35
N GLY A 3 -5.35 -16.83 13.51
CA GLY A 3 -6.15 -15.61 13.60
C GLY A 3 -5.30 -14.41 13.22
N TYR A 4 -5.71 -13.71 12.15
CA TYR A 4 -5.20 -12.38 11.87
C TYR A 4 -5.31 -11.50 13.13
N PRO A 5 -4.30 -10.67 13.42
CA PRO A 5 -4.29 -9.88 14.64
C PRO A 5 -5.51 -8.94 14.66
N SER A 6 -6.19 -8.87 15.80
CA SER A 6 -7.37 -8.01 16.01
C SER A 6 -7.07 -6.52 15.85
N ARG A 7 -5.78 -6.14 15.90
CA ARG A 7 -5.26 -4.80 15.60
C ARG A 7 -3.96 -4.93 14.83
N VAL A 8 -3.92 -4.38 13.62
CA VAL A 8 -2.69 -4.28 12.82
C VAL A 8 -1.98 -2.99 13.21
N ASN A 9 -0.74 -3.07 13.68
CA ASN A 9 0.08 -1.89 13.92
C ASN A 9 0.58 -1.35 12.56
N ILE A 10 -0.13 -0.36 12.03
CA ILE A 10 0.19 0.28 10.74
C ILE A 10 1.01 1.57 10.89
N GLY A 11 1.64 1.77 12.05
CA GLY A 11 2.59 2.88 12.29
C GLY A 11 2.00 4.26 12.05
N TRP A 12 2.65 5.06 11.20
CA TRP A 12 2.26 6.44 10.90
C TRP A 12 0.85 6.56 10.27
N LEU A 13 0.33 5.51 9.65
CA LEU A 13 -1.05 5.54 9.13
C LEU A 13 -2.09 5.70 10.26
N LEU A 14 -1.76 5.32 11.50
CA LEU A 14 -2.61 5.56 12.66
C LEU A 14 -2.72 7.04 13.03
N SER A 15 -1.75 7.89 12.67
CA SER A 15 -1.80 9.33 13.00
C SER A 15 -2.73 10.11 12.06
N LEU A 16 -3.17 9.50 10.95
CA LEU A 16 -4.08 10.14 10.00
C LEU A 16 -5.49 10.30 10.58
N LYS A 17 -5.87 9.46 11.56
CA LYS A 17 -7.16 9.55 12.27
C LYS A 17 -7.29 10.82 13.12
N ASP A 18 -6.17 11.45 13.46
CA ASP A 18 -6.11 12.58 14.39
C ASP A 18 -6.14 13.93 13.66
N ILE A 19 -6.29 13.93 12.32
CA ILE A 19 -6.46 15.16 11.53
C ILE A 19 -7.88 15.71 11.79
N PRO A 20 -8.02 16.96 12.28
CA PRO A 20 -9.33 17.57 12.51
C PRO A 20 -10.21 17.51 11.27
N ASN A 21 -11.51 17.32 11.49
CA ASN A 21 -12.52 17.23 10.42
C ASN A 21 -12.24 16.13 9.39
N THR A 22 -11.39 15.14 9.67
CA THR A 22 -11.05 14.08 8.73
C THR A 22 -11.65 12.75 9.16
N ILE A 23 -12.46 12.17 8.30
CA ILE A 23 -12.95 10.80 8.44
C ILE A 23 -11.89 9.88 7.86
N VAL A 24 -11.40 8.95 8.67
CA VAL A 24 -10.47 7.91 8.24
C VAL A 24 -11.15 6.56 8.35
N SER A 25 -11.24 5.86 7.23
CA SER A 25 -11.69 4.47 7.18
C SER A 25 -10.50 3.59 6.81
N LEU A 26 -10.24 2.60 7.67
CA LEU A 26 -9.24 1.59 7.47
C LEU A 26 -9.93 0.23 7.40
N VAL A 27 -9.78 -0.45 6.27
CA VAL A 27 -10.32 -1.79 6.07
C VAL A 27 -9.16 -2.73 5.82
N VAL A 28 -9.07 -3.75 6.68
CA VAL A 28 -8.12 -4.85 6.53
C VAL A 28 -8.90 -6.06 6.03
N THR A 29 -8.54 -6.55 4.85
CA THR A 29 -9.16 -7.73 4.24
C THR A 29 -8.10 -8.81 4.09
N PRO A 30 -8.31 -10.02 4.64
CA PRO A 30 -7.38 -11.12 4.44
C PRO A 30 -7.32 -11.52 2.96
N ILE A 31 -6.17 -12.08 2.55
CA ILE A 31 -6.04 -12.66 1.21
C ILE A 31 -6.52 -14.11 1.29
N GLU A 32 -7.73 -14.37 0.79
CA GLU A 32 -8.33 -15.71 0.79
C GLU A 32 -7.78 -16.57 -0.36
N ASP A 33 -7.67 -15.98 -1.56
CA ASP A 33 -7.06 -16.62 -2.74
C ASP A 33 -5.59 -16.23 -2.86
N VAL A 34 -4.75 -16.93 -2.10
CA VAL A 34 -3.29 -16.71 -2.09
C VAL A 34 -2.68 -16.99 -3.46
N GLN A 35 -3.18 -18.01 -4.17
CA GLN A 35 -2.64 -18.37 -5.47
C GLN A 35 -2.94 -17.30 -6.52
N GLY A 36 -4.19 -16.86 -6.63
CA GLY A 36 -4.58 -15.79 -7.53
C GLY A 36 -3.85 -14.47 -7.22
N PHE A 37 -3.60 -14.19 -5.95
CA PHE A 37 -2.79 -13.05 -5.54
C PHE A 37 -1.34 -13.14 -6.06
N VAL A 38 -0.66 -14.27 -5.83
CA VAL A 38 0.73 -14.50 -6.30
C VAL A 38 0.83 -14.42 -7.82
N GLU A 39 -0.16 -14.96 -8.55
CA GLU A 39 -0.23 -14.86 -10.01
C GLU A 39 -0.39 -13.40 -10.47
N GLY A 40 -1.23 -12.63 -9.78
CA GLY A 40 -1.39 -11.19 -10.04
C GLY A 40 -0.09 -10.41 -9.85
N VAL A 41 0.60 -10.63 -8.73
CA VAL A 41 1.92 -10.02 -8.46
C VAL A 41 2.95 -10.41 -9.53
N SER A 42 2.97 -11.69 -9.93
CA SER A 42 3.89 -12.20 -10.96
C SER A 42 3.68 -11.55 -12.33
N LYS A 43 2.42 -11.30 -12.72
CA LYS A 43 2.10 -10.55 -13.96
C LYS A 43 2.59 -9.11 -13.89
N GLY A 44 2.44 -8.46 -12.73
CA GLY A 44 2.97 -7.11 -12.47
C GLY A 44 4.49 -7.03 -12.68
N ILE A 45 5.24 -7.98 -12.13
CA ILE A 45 6.70 -8.08 -12.28
C ILE A 45 7.13 -8.08 -13.75
N THR A 46 6.40 -8.79 -14.62
CA THR A 46 6.76 -8.85 -16.05
C THR A 46 6.67 -7.45 -16.69
N THR A 47 5.64 -6.68 -16.33
CA THR A 47 5.47 -5.30 -16.80
C THR A 47 6.57 -4.38 -16.26
N ASP A 48 6.91 -4.51 -14.98
CA ASP A 48 7.97 -3.71 -14.37
C ASP A 48 9.36 -4.08 -14.94
N LYS A 49 9.65 -5.35 -15.20
CA LYS A 49 10.89 -5.81 -15.88
C LYS A 49 11.02 -5.21 -17.28
N ASN A 50 9.92 -5.17 -18.04
CA ASN A 50 9.92 -4.51 -19.34
C ASN A 50 10.20 -3.02 -19.21
N THR A 51 9.59 -2.34 -18.23
CA THR A 51 9.82 -0.92 -17.97
C THR A 51 11.28 -0.66 -17.59
N TYR A 52 11.83 -1.46 -16.68
CA TYR A 52 13.23 -1.36 -16.23
C TYR A 52 14.22 -1.46 -17.41
N ASN A 53 14.01 -2.45 -18.30
CA ASN A 53 14.90 -2.71 -19.43
C ASN A 53 14.80 -1.70 -20.58
N THR A 54 13.64 -1.08 -20.78
CA THR A 54 13.35 -0.27 -21.97
C THR A 54 13.32 1.23 -21.72
N THR A 55 13.06 1.66 -20.48
CA THR A 55 12.96 3.09 -20.17
C THR A 55 14.33 3.78 -20.19
N GLN A 56 14.39 4.99 -20.73
CA GLN A 56 15.56 5.87 -20.63
C GLN A 56 15.47 6.84 -19.43
N ASN A 57 14.33 6.87 -18.75
CA ASN A 57 14.13 7.71 -17.57
C ASN A 57 14.64 7.00 -16.31
N GLU A 58 15.72 7.53 -15.70
CA GLU A 58 16.36 6.93 -14.53
C GLU A 58 15.44 6.81 -13.30
N PHE A 59 14.54 7.79 -13.10
CA PHE A 59 13.56 7.74 -12.02
C PHE A 59 12.56 6.59 -12.23
N LEU A 60 12.07 6.39 -13.46
CA LEU A 60 11.18 5.27 -13.78
C LEU A 60 11.90 3.93 -13.70
N ARG A 61 13.19 3.88 -14.07
CA ARG A 61 14.01 2.66 -13.94
C ARG A 61 14.18 2.28 -12.48
N THR A 62 14.56 3.23 -11.64
CA THR A 62 14.72 3.04 -10.19
C THR A 62 13.40 2.57 -9.55
N GLN A 63 12.27 3.18 -9.92
CA GLN A 63 10.97 2.73 -9.44
C GLN A 63 10.65 1.29 -9.87
N ALA A 64 10.92 0.93 -11.13
CA ALA A 64 10.69 -0.42 -11.63
C ALA A 64 11.56 -1.44 -10.88
N GLU A 65 12.83 -1.13 -10.62
CA GLU A 65 13.73 -1.97 -9.81
C GLU A 65 13.16 -2.25 -8.41
N TYR A 66 12.73 -1.20 -7.69
CA TYR A 66 12.12 -1.36 -6.37
C TYR A 66 10.84 -2.19 -6.40
N LYS A 67 9.99 -2.00 -7.41
CA LYS A 67 8.76 -2.77 -7.57
C LYS A 67 9.06 -4.26 -7.81
N ILE A 68 10.04 -4.56 -8.66
CA ILE A 68 10.48 -5.93 -8.93
C ILE A 68 10.98 -6.58 -7.64
N ALA A 69 11.92 -5.94 -6.94
CA ALA A 69 12.50 -6.49 -5.71
C ALA A 69 11.44 -6.72 -4.61
N SER A 70 10.51 -5.77 -4.44
CA SER A 70 9.41 -5.88 -3.49
C SER A 70 8.47 -7.04 -3.83
N ALA A 71 8.10 -7.17 -5.10
CA ALA A 71 7.22 -8.22 -5.57
C ALA A 71 7.86 -9.61 -5.48
N GLU A 72 9.15 -9.74 -5.82
CA GLU A 72 9.91 -11.00 -5.67
C GLU A 72 10.03 -11.40 -4.18
N THR A 73 10.26 -10.42 -3.29
CA THR A 73 10.27 -10.64 -1.84
C THR A 73 8.91 -11.13 -1.35
N MET A 74 7.82 -10.47 -1.75
CA MET A 74 6.46 -10.85 -1.38
C MET A 74 6.09 -12.26 -1.84
N ILE A 75 6.42 -12.64 -3.07
CA ILE A 75 6.19 -14.00 -3.58
C ILE A 75 6.96 -15.03 -2.75
N ARG A 76 8.25 -14.78 -2.48
CA ARG A 76 9.09 -15.68 -1.67
C ARG A 76 8.51 -15.84 -0.26
N GLU A 77 8.13 -14.76 0.39
CA GLU A 77 7.58 -14.77 1.74
C GLU A 77 6.26 -15.54 1.82
N ILE A 78 5.37 -15.37 0.84
CA ILE A 78 4.09 -16.07 0.78
C ILE A 78 4.29 -17.57 0.48
N THR A 79 5.11 -17.90 -0.52
CA THR A 79 5.19 -19.26 -1.07
C THR A 79 6.18 -20.18 -0.37
N ILE A 80 7.25 -19.61 0.21
CA ILE A 80 8.34 -20.37 0.85
C ILE A 80 8.28 -20.16 2.37
N ASP A 81 8.24 -18.91 2.82
CA ASP A 81 8.30 -18.61 4.27
C ASP A 81 6.93 -18.73 4.97
N ASN A 82 5.84 -18.94 4.21
CA ASN A 82 4.46 -19.01 4.70
C ASN A 82 4.04 -17.79 5.54
N ILE A 83 4.52 -16.60 5.17
CA ILE A 83 4.15 -15.34 5.82
C ILE A 83 2.81 -14.85 5.22
N PRO A 84 1.75 -14.68 6.04
CA PRO A 84 0.46 -14.24 5.54
C PRO A 84 0.46 -12.75 5.23
N TYR A 85 -0.10 -12.39 4.07
CA TYR A 85 -0.32 -11.01 3.65
C TYR A 85 -1.80 -10.62 3.79
N ILE A 86 -2.06 -9.31 3.88
CA ILE A 86 -3.39 -8.70 3.94
C ILE A 86 -3.53 -7.60 2.89
N ASN A 87 -4.75 -7.39 2.42
CA ASN A 87 -5.10 -6.17 1.70
C ASN A 87 -5.46 -5.08 2.71
N LEU A 88 -4.79 -3.93 2.60
CA LEU A 88 -5.10 -2.75 3.38
C LEU A 88 -5.74 -1.70 2.47
N SER A 89 -7.02 -1.41 2.70
CA SER A 89 -7.70 -0.26 2.08
C SER A 89 -7.76 0.89 3.06
N PHE A 90 -7.31 2.06 2.63
CA PHE A 90 -7.23 3.26 3.42
C PHE A 90 -7.96 4.40 2.70
N PHE A 91 -8.94 4.99 3.36
CA PHE A 91 -9.71 6.10 2.82
C PHE A 91 -9.73 7.26 3.82
N THR A 92 -9.34 8.44 3.36
CA THR A 92 -9.40 9.68 4.14
C THR A 92 -10.28 10.68 3.44
N LYS A 93 -11.25 11.24 4.18
CA LYS A 93 -12.07 12.35 3.73
C LYS A 93 -11.98 13.48 4.73
N THR A 94 -11.28 14.53 4.35
CA THR A 94 -11.28 15.79 5.10
C THR A 94 -12.52 16.59 4.73
N ASN A 95 -13.33 16.93 5.72
CA ASN A 95 -14.45 17.83 5.56
C ASN A 95 -13.93 19.29 5.56
N GLY A 96 -13.87 19.87 4.38
CA GLY A 96 -13.68 21.30 4.19
C GLY A 96 -15.03 21.96 3.96
N ASN A 97 -15.74 22.34 5.03
CA ASN A 97 -16.95 23.16 4.89
C ASN A 97 -16.68 24.49 4.13
N THR A 98 -15.41 24.91 4.04
CA THR A 98 -14.90 26.01 3.21
C THR A 98 -13.54 25.64 2.59
N GLU A 99 -13.16 26.30 1.48
CA GLU A 99 -11.85 26.09 0.81
C GLU A 99 -10.65 26.37 1.72
N ASN A 100 -10.74 27.40 2.58
CA ASN A 100 -9.72 27.70 3.59
C ASN A 100 -9.55 26.57 4.60
N ASN A 101 -10.65 25.99 5.10
CA ASN A 101 -10.59 24.86 6.04
C ASN A 101 -9.98 23.61 5.38
N PHE A 102 -10.24 23.38 4.09
CA PHE A 102 -9.62 22.28 3.34
C PHE A 102 -8.10 22.47 3.22
N ILE A 103 -7.65 23.66 2.83
CA ILE A 103 -6.23 23.98 2.69
C ILE A 103 -5.50 23.91 4.03
N GLU A 104 -6.10 24.39 5.12
CA GLU A 104 -5.51 24.31 6.47
C GLU A 104 -5.39 22.87 6.97
N ASN A 105 -6.45 22.06 6.82
CA ASN A 105 -6.43 20.65 7.24
C ASN A 105 -5.40 19.82 6.44
N MET A 106 -5.23 20.12 5.14
CA MET A 106 -4.24 19.45 4.28
C MET A 106 -2.79 19.93 4.49
N ARG A 107 -2.57 21.09 5.13
CA ARG A 107 -1.21 21.57 5.48
C ARG A 107 -0.63 20.86 6.69
N ILE A 108 -1.46 20.34 7.59
CA ILE A 108 -1.02 19.63 8.81
C ILE A 108 -0.32 18.29 8.48
N SER A 109 -0.58 17.70 7.31
CA SER A 109 0.05 16.46 6.85
C SER A 109 1.42 16.64 6.17
N LYS A 110 1.91 17.89 6.00
CA LYS A 110 3.26 18.20 5.53
C LYS A 110 4.15 18.63 6.70
N LYS A 111 4.54 17.70 7.56
CA LYS A 111 5.71 17.85 8.45
C LYS A 111 6.47 16.54 8.53
#